data_AF-A0A2D7CQS8-F1
#
_entry.id   AF-A0A2D7CQS8-F1
#
_cell.length_a   1.000
_cell.length_b   1.000
_cell.length_c   1.000
_cell.angle_alpha   90.00
_cell.angle_beta   90.00
_cell.angle_gamma   90.00
#
_symmetry.space_group_name_H-M   'P 1'
#
loop_
_entity.id
_entity.type
_entity.pdbx_description
1 polymer ?
#
loop_
_entity_poly.entity_id
_entity_poly.type
_entity_poly.pdbx_seq_one_letter_code
_entity_poly.pdbx_strand_id
1 'polypeptide(L)'
;MGAEFDEAKINYLLEMMSLKNELTDRTSVGDRGALLSGGQLQRLALCNALYRASQLLVLDEPTSALSDTMSQSIIKNMINYCKKKKIAIICVTHNTNIASMFDDRIEVYDNIS
;
A
#
# COMPACT_ATOMS: atom_id res chain seq x y z
N MET A 1 -4.73 8.02 -26.63
CA MET A 1 -3.34 8.48 -26.44
C MET A 1 -3.02 8.20 -24.98
N GLY A 2 -2.37 7.06 -24.70
CA GLY A 2 -2.11 6.66 -23.31
C GLY A 2 -1.22 7.69 -22.64
N ALA A 3 -1.53 8.06 -21.40
CA ALA A 3 -0.63 8.90 -20.62
C ALA A 3 0.75 8.22 -20.61
N GLU A 4 1.78 8.99 -20.97
CA GLU A 4 3.16 8.52 -20.89
C GLU A 4 3.44 8.10 -19.44
N PHE A 5 3.96 6.88 -19.25
CA PHE A 5 4.22 6.36 -17.92
C PHE A 5 5.32 7.18 -17.26
N ASP A 6 5.00 7.82 -16.14
CA ASP A 6 6.00 8.45 -15.27
C ASP A 6 6.89 7.37 -14.62
N GLU A 7 7.96 7.00 -15.32
CA GLU A 7 8.92 5.97 -14.91
C GLU A 7 9.60 6.32 -13.58
N ALA A 8 9.91 7.60 -13.36
CA ALA A 8 10.50 8.08 -12.12
C ALA A 8 9.56 7.84 -10.93
N LYS A 9 8.27 8.15 -11.09
CA LYS A 9 7.24 7.87 -10.08
C LYS A 9 7.05 6.37 -9.86
N ILE A 10 7.03 5.56 -10.91
CA ILE A 10 6.90 4.10 -10.80
C ILE A 10 8.06 3.53 -9.98
N ASN A 11 9.29 3.88 -10.34
CA ASN A 11 10.49 3.41 -9.65
C ASN A 11 10.52 3.84 -8.18
N TYR A 12 10.12 5.10 -7.90
CA TYR A 12 10.00 5.59 -6.54
C TYR A 12 8.98 4.79 -5.71
N LEU A 13 7.80 4.51 -6.26
CA LEU A 13 6.76 3.76 -5.56
C LEU A 13 7.17 2.30 -5.33
N LEU A 14 7.80 1.65 -6.32
CA LEU A 14 8.31 0.29 -6.19
C LEU A 14 9.41 0.19 -5.12
N GLU A 15 10.27 1.20 -5.02
CA GLU A 15 11.30 1.27 -3.97
C GLU A 15 10.67 1.47 -2.58
N MET A 16 9.71 2.39 -2.46
CA MET A 16 8.98 2.65 -1.23
C MET A 16 8.23 1.41 -0.70
N MET A 17 7.75 0.57 -1.61
CA MET A 17 7.07 -0.69 -1.30
C MET A 17 8.02 -1.88 -1.18
N SER A 18 9.34 -1.67 -1.20
CA SER A 18 10.34 -2.75 -1.15
C SER A 18 10.18 -3.80 -2.25
N LEU A 19 9.63 -3.43 -3.41
CA LEU A 19 9.40 -4.33 -4.55
C LEU A 19 10.52 -4.28 -5.60
N LYS A 20 11.33 -3.21 -5.61
CA LYS A 20 12.36 -2.99 -6.65
C LYS A 20 13.39 -4.11 -6.79
N ASN A 21 13.68 -4.82 -5.70
CA ASN A 21 14.61 -5.96 -5.70
C ASN A 21 13.90 -7.31 -5.89
N GLU A 22 12.58 -7.33 -5.88
CA GLU A 22 11.77 -8.55 -6.03
C GLU A 22 11.14 -8.67 -7.41
N LEU A 23 10.80 -7.54 -8.03
CA LEU A 23 10.11 -7.44 -9.31
C LEU A 23 10.96 -6.62 -10.29
N THR A 24 11.03 -7.11 -11.52
CA THR A 24 11.65 -6.43 -12.66
C THR A 24 10.60 -6.22 -13.75
N ASP A 25 10.93 -5.41 -14.75
CA ASP A 25 10.15 -5.26 -15.98
C ASP A 25 9.95 -6.57 -16.76
N ARG A 26 10.77 -7.59 -16.48
CA ARG A 26 10.70 -8.93 -17.09
C ARG A 26 9.99 -9.96 -16.22
N THR A 27 9.57 -9.60 -15.01
CA THR A 27 8.91 -10.54 -14.11
C THR A 27 7.56 -10.96 -14.68
N SER A 28 7.40 -12.26 -14.92
CA SER A 28 6.11 -12.82 -15.34
C SER A 28 5.14 -12.79 -14.18
N VAL A 29 4.08 -11.99 -14.30
CA VAL A 29 3.06 -11.85 -13.26
C VAL A 29 1.93 -12.87 -13.38
N GLY A 30 1.76 -13.48 -14.56
CA GLY A 30 0.64 -14.37 -14.87
C GLY A 30 -0.71 -13.64 -14.89
N ASP A 31 -1.78 -14.38 -15.19
CA ASP A 31 -3.13 -13.79 -15.24
C ASP A 31 -3.52 -13.22 -13.88
N ARG A 32 -3.89 -11.94 -13.87
CA ARG A 32 -4.27 -11.19 -12.65
C ARG A 32 -3.23 -11.27 -11.52
N GLY A 33 -1.95 -11.46 -11.86
CA GLY A 33 -0.88 -11.56 -10.88
C GLY A 33 -0.75 -12.91 -10.17
N ALA A 34 -1.33 -13.99 -10.73
CA ALA A 34 -1.33 -15.32 -10.14
C ALA A 34 0.05 -15.91 -9.79
N LEU A 35 1.15 -15.39 -10.38
CA LEU A 35 2.51 -15.84 -10.09
C LEU A 35 3.20 -15.04 -8.97
N LEU A 36 2.55 -13.99 -8.46
CA LEU A 36 3.08 -13.15 -7.39
C LEU A 36 2.66 -13.71 -6.02
N SER A 37 3.51 -13.56 -5.01
CA SER A 37 3.12 -13.87 -3.63
C SER A 37 2.02 -12.91 -3.14
N GLY A 38 1.23 -13.32 -2.14
CA GLY A 38 0.20 -12.46 -1.57
C GLY A 38 0.73 -11.10 -1.11
N GLY A 39 1.92 -11.09 -0.48
CA GLY A 39 2.59 -9.86 -0.08
C GLY A 39 3.08 -9.01 -1.27
N GLN A 40 3.49 -9.62 -2.38
CA GLN A 40 3.83 -8.89 -3.60
C GLN A 40 2.59 -8.26 -4.24
N LEU A 41 1.50 -9.02 -4.36
CA LEU A 41 0.21 -8.52 -4.86
C LEU A 41 -0.30 -7.34 -4.06
N GLN A 42 -0.27 -7.44 -2.73
CA GLN A 42 -0.75 -6.39 -1.84
C GLN A 42 0.08 -5.11 -1.96
N ARG A 43 1.42 -5.23 -1.97
CA ARG A 43 2.32 -4.09 -2.16
C ARG A 43 2.17 -3.46 -3.56
N LEU A 44 1.95 -4.27 -4.59
CA LEU A 44 1.68 -3.78 -5.93
C LEU A 44 0.32 -3.07 -6.02
N ALA A 45 -0.70 -3.56 -5.30
CA ALA A 45 -1.99 -2.89 -5.18
C ALA A 45 -1.86 -1.52 -4.49
N LEU A 46 -1.06 -1.42 -3.43
CA LEU A 46 -0.73 -0.14 -2.78
C LEU A 46 0.02 0.81 -3.73
N CYS A 47 1.04 0.32 -4.45
CA CYS A 47 1.70 1.08 -5.52
C CYS A 47 0.70 1.65 -6.52
N ASN A 48 -0.20 0.81 -7.03
CA ASN A 48 -1.21 1.20 -8.02
C ASN A 48 -2.17 2.26 -7.47
N ALA A 49 -2.59 2.12 -6.21
CA ALA A 49 -3.45 3.10 -5.56
C ALA A 49 -2.77 4.48 -5.43
N LEU A 50 -1.49 4.52 -5.05
CA LEU A 50 -0.70 5.75 -4.94
C LEU A 50 -0.35 6.36 -6.30
N TYR A 51 -0.18 5.53 -7.33
CA TYR A 51 0.12 6.01 -8.68
C TYR A 51 -1.02 6.86 -9.26
N ARG A 52 -2.28 6.56 -8.93
CA ARG A 52 -3.47 7.26 -9.44
C ARG A 52 -3.64 8.70 -8.95
N ALA A 53 -2.81 9.15 -8.00
CA ALA A 53 -2.82 10.53 -7.50
C ALA A 53 -4.20 11.02 -7.01
N SER A 54 -4.94 10.18 -6.29
CA SER A 54 -6.21 10.57 -5.66
C SER A 54 -5.99 11.50 -4.46
N GLN A 55 -6.98 12.33 -4.14
CA GLN A 55 -6.98 13.15 -2.92
C GLN A 55 -7.37 12.35 -1.66
N LEU A 56 -7.97 11.17 -1.84
CA LEU A 56 -8.37 10.23 -0.79
C LEU A 56 -7.93 8.82 -1.17
N LEU A 57 -7.34 8.12 -0.20
CA LEU A 57 -6.97 6.71 -0.28
C LEU A 57 -7.76 5.94 0.77
N VAL A 58 -8.49 4.91 0.35
CA VAL A 58 -9.20 4.00 1.25
C VAL A 58 -8.49 2.66 1.23
N LEU A 59 -8.10 2.19 2.40
CA LEU A 59 -7.35 0.96 2.60
C LEU A 59 -8.16 0.01 3.46
N ASP A 60 -8.41 -1.18 2.93
CA ASP A 60 -9.09 -2.26 3.64
C ASP A 60 -8.10 -3.39 3.89
N GLU A 61 -7.74 -3.59 5.16
CA GLU A 61 -6.72 -4.54 5.62
C GLU A 61 -5.43 -4.55 4.79
N PRO A 62 -4.74 -3.39 4.63
CA PRO A 62 -3.66 -3.21 3.66
C PRO A 62 -2.38 -4.01 3.96
N THR A 63 -2.32 -4.71 5.10
CA THR A 63 -1.14 -5.43 5.57
C THR A 63 -1.40 -6.91 5.88
N SER A 64 -2.59 -7.43 5.55
CA SER A 64 -3.02 -8.80 5.89
C SER A 64 -2.12 -9.92 5.31
N ALA A 65 -1.41 -9.67 4.21
CA ALA A 65 -0.49 -10.62 3.58
C ALA A 65 1.01 -10.29 3.81
N LEU A 66 1.32 -9.40 4.76
CA LEU A 66 2.66 -8.92 5.05
C LEU A 66 3.08 -9.27 6.49
N SER A 67 4.38 -9.49 6.71
CA SER A 67 4.92 -9.67 8.07
C SER A 67 4.86 -8.37 8.87
N ASP A 68 4.70 -8.44 10.19
CA ASP A 68 4.55 -7.27 11.06
C ASP A 68 5.64 -6.20 10.86
N THR A 69 6.90 -6.61 10.75
CA THR A 69 8.03 -5.69 10.57
C THR A 69 8.00 -4.98 9.21
N MET A 70 7.64 -5.69 8.15
CA MET A 70 7.54 -5.12 6.81
C MET A 70 6.31 -4.21 6.69
N SER A 71 5.18 -4.63 7.27
CA SER A 71 3.93 -3.86 7.35
C SER A 71 4.16 -2.47 7.94
N GLN A 72 4.81 -2.40 9.10
CA GLN A 72 5.08 -1.12 9.78
C GLN A 72 5.93 -0.17 8.94
N SER A 73 7.00 -0.68 8.33
CA SER A 73 7.90 0.14 7.50
C SER A 73 7.18 0.70 6.27
N ILE A 74 6.45 -0.16 5.55
CA ILE A 74 5.74 0.22 4.33
C ILE A 74 4.64 1.23 4.61
N ILE A 75 3.79 0.97 5.63
CA ILE A 75 2.70 1.87 5.98
C ILE A 75 3.24 3.23 6.45
N LYS A 76 4.30 3.26 7.26
CA LYS A 76 4.94 4.51 7.70
C LYS A 76 5.45 5.33 6.51
N ASN A 77 6.11 4.69 5.55
CA ASN A 77 6.61 5.36 4.35
C ASN A 77 5.47 5.92 3.49
N MET A 78 4.40 5.13 3.31
CA MET A 78 3.20 5.55 2.59
C MET A 78 2.49 6.73 3.27
N ILE A 79 2.33 6.71 4.60
CA ILE A 79 1.75 7.83 5.35
C ILE A 79 2.57 9.10 5.12
N ASN A 80 3.90 9.02 5.20
CA ASN A 80 4.79 10.16 4.94
C ASN A 80 4.65 10.69 3.51
N TYR A 81 4.53 9.80 2.53
CA TYR A 81 4.28 10.17 1.14
C TYR A 81 2.94 10.92 0.99
N CYS A 82 1.87 10.37 1.56
CA CYS A 82 0.53 10.95 1.49
C CYS A 82 0.47 12.31 2.19
N LYS A 83 1.10 12.46 3.37
CA LYS A 83 1.22 13.73 4.08
C LYS A 83 1.88 14.81 3.21
N LYS A 84 3.00 14.50 2.55
CA LYS A 84 3.68 15.45 1.63
C LYS A 84 2.82 15.83 0.42
N LYS A 85 1.99 14.92 -0.06
CA LYS A 85 1.11 15.10 -1.21
C LYS A 85 -0.29 15.62 -0.85
N LYS A 86 -0.57 15.83 0.44
CA LYS A 86 -1.90 16.21 0.96
C LYS A 86 -3.01 15.23 0.55
N ILE A 87 -2.71 13.94 0.61
CA ILE A 87 -3.65 12.85 0.36
C ILE A 87 -4.19 12.38 1.70
N ALA A 88 -5.51 12.38 1.87
CA ALA A 88 -6.17 11.81 3.03
C ALA A 88 -6.16 10.28 2.95
N ILE A 89 -6.00 9.59 4.09
CA ILE A 89 -6.06 8.13 4.18
C ILE A 89 -7.17 7.75 5.15
N ILE A 90 -8.06 6.86 4.72
CA ILE A 90 -8.95 6.09 5.59
C ILE A 90 -8.45 4.66 5.58
N CYS A 91 -8.11 4.12 6.75
CA CYS A 91 -7.57 2.77 6.89
C CYS A 91 -8.47 1.97 7.82
N VAL A 92 -8.92 0.81 7.34
CA VAL A 92 -9.62 -0.20 8.14
C VAL A 92 -8.63 -1.31 8.44
N THR A 93 -8.40 -1.57 9.72
CA THR A 93 -7.52 -2.65 10.15
C THR A 93 -7.83 -3.10 11.58
N HIS A 94 -7.65 -4.39 11.83
CA HIS A 94 -7.60 -4.95 13.19
C HIS A 94 -6.20 -4.85 13.85
N ASN A 95 -5.17 -4.42 13.11
CA ASN A 95 -3.81 -4.32 13.63
C ASN A 95 -3.60 -2.99 14.39
N THR A 96 -3.53 -3.06 15.71
CA THR A 96 -3.37 -1.89 16.59
C THR A 96 -2.06 -1.14 16.37
N ASN A 97 -0.97 -1.85 16.03
CA ASN A 97 0.30 -1.20 15.70
C ASN A 97 0.17 -0.33 14.45
N ILE A 98 -0.53 -0.82 13.42
CA ILE A 98 -0.80 -0.04 12.21
C ILE A 98 -1.77 1.11 12.51
N ALA A 99 -2.86 0.86 13.23
CA ALA A 99 -3.82 1.89 13.62
C ALA A 99 -3.15 3.04 14.38
N SER A 100 -2.19 2.73 15.26
CA SER A 100 -1.46 3.73 16.06
C SER A 100 -0.66 4.76 15.23
N MET A 101 -0.39 4.47 13.95
CA MET A 101 0.34 5.35 13.05
C MET A 101 -0.50 6.49 12.45
N PHE A 102 -1.83 6.40 12.59
CA PHE A 102 -2.77 7.39 12.06
C PHE A 102 -3.06 8.48 13.07
N ASP A 103 -3.39 9.67 12.55
CA ASP A 103 -3.59 10.87 13.35
C ASP A 103 -4.89 10.78 14.20
N ASP A 104 -5.97 10.28 13.60
CA ASP A 104 -7.25 10.00 14.27
C ASP A 104 -7.57 8.50 14.26
N ARG A 105 -8.23 8.01 15.32
CA ARG A 105 -8.64 6.60 15.44
C ARG A 105 -10.08 6.49 15.91
N ILE A 106 -10.82 5.59 15.26
CA ILE A 106 -12.18 5.20 15.64
C ILE A 106 -12.15 3.70 15.89
N GLU A 107 -12.44 3.30 17.12
CA GLU A 107 -12.52 1.90 17.51
C GLU A 107 -13.97 1.43 17.39
N VAL A 108 -14.16 0.32 16.68
CA VAL A 108 -15.47 -0.32 16.50
C VAL A 108 -15.44 -1.65 17.22
N TYR A 109 -16.37 -1.82 18.14
CA TYR A 109 -16.52 -3.03 18.94
C TYR A 109 -17.79 -3.77 18.50
N ASP A 110 -17.68 -5.06 18.28
CA ASP A 110 -18.84 -5.91 18.05
C ASP A 110 -19.40 -6.36 19.40
N ASN A 111 -20.56 -5.85 19.79
CA ASN A 111 -21.24 -6.25 21.03
C ASN A 111 -21.99 -7.55 20.81
N ILE A 112 -21.26 -8.64 20.55
CA ILE A 112 -21.86 -9.98 20.55
C ILE A 112 -21.99 -10.41 22.01
N SER A 113 -23.24 -10.40 22.48
CA SER A 113 -23.67 -10.88 23.80
C SER A 113 -23.63 -12.40 23.90
#